data_AF-A0A1V4VNS3-F1
#
_entry.id   AF-A0A1V4VNS3-F1
#
_cell.length_a   1.000
_cell.length_b   1.000
_cell.length_c   1.000
_cell.angle_alpha   90.00
_cell.angle_beta   90.00
_cell.angle_gamma   90.00
#
_symmetry.space_group_name_H-M   'P 1'
#
loop_
_entity.id
_entity.type
_entity.pdbx_description
1 polymer ?
#
loop_
_entity_poly.entity_id
_entity_poly.type
_entity_poly.pdbx_seq_one_letter_code
_entity_poly.pdbx_strand_id
1 'polypeptide(L)' 'MINCLKRVTMEMPKVLIVDDEPHIRILLEQTLEELEDEGVELLFAVNGKDALEKEKDPNLFF' A
#
# COMPACT_ATOMS: atom_id res chain seq x y z
N MET A 1 2.39 -29.72 16.08
CA MET A 1 1.09 -29.13 16.45
C MET A 1 1.21 -27.64 16.81
N ILE A 2 1.93 -26.82 16.03
CA ILE A 2 2.07 -25.37 16.33
C ILE A 2 2.36 -24.55 15.06
N ASN A 3 1.49 -24.56 14.04
CA ASN A 3 1.53 -23.46 13.04
C ASN A 3 0.25 -23.36 12.20
N CYS A 4 -0.91 -23.53 12.84
CA CYS A 4 -2.21 -23.24 12.23
C CYS A 4 -2.73 -21.82 12.56
N LEU A 5 -2.02 -21.06 13.40
CA LEU A 5 -2.51 -19.77 13.96
C LEU A 5 -2.08 -18.51 13.20
N LYS A 6 -1.36 -18.59 12.08
CA LYS A 6 -0.89 -17.39 11.35
C LYS A 6 -1.90 -16.76 10.40
N ARG A 7 -3.11 -17.28 10.23
CA ARG A 7 -4.06 -16.79 9.22
C ARG A 7 -5.40 -16.32 9.78
N VAL A 8 -5.33 -15.61 10.91
CA VAL A 8 -6.41 -14.73 11.39
C VAL A 8 -5.78 -13.41 11.85
N THR A 9 -4.94 -12.81 11.02
CA THR A 9 -4.56 -11.40 11.17
C THR A 9 -5.35 -10.66 10.10
N MET A 10 -6.29 -9.80 10.53
CA MET A 10 -6.86 -8.77 9.68
C MET A 10 -5.74 -7.76 9.41
N GLU A 11 -4.84 -8.08 8.49
CA GLU A 11 -3.89 -7.10 7.97
C GLU A 11 -4.66 -6.24 6.98
N MET A 12 -4.76 -4.94 7.28
CA MET A 12 -5.37 -3.97 6.36
C MET A 12 -4.61 -4.06 5.03
N PRO A 13 -5.30 -4.30 3.91
CA PRO A 13 -4.65 -4.41 2.63
C PRO A 13 -3.89 -3.13 2.32
N LYS A 14 -2.58 -3.23 2.04
CA LYS A 14 -1.74 -2.08 1.71
C LYS A 14 -1.44 -2.01 0.22
N VAL A 15 -1.51 -0.80 -0.34
CA VAL A 15 -1.13 -0.50 -1.72
C VAL A 15 0.05 0.47 -1.68
N LEU A 16 1.16 0.11 -2.32
CA LEU A 16 2.32 0.99 -2.47
C LEU A 16 2.36 1.54 -3.90
N ILE A 17 2.27 2.86 -4.00
CA ILE A 17 2.33 3.62 -5.25
C ILE A 17 3.71 4.26 -5.34
N VAL A 18 4.44 3.98 -6.41
CA VAL A 18 5.81 4.51 -6.61
C VAL A 18 5.83 5.46 -7.80
N ASP A 19 5.78 6.76 -7.53
CA ASP A 19 5.73 7.78 -8.57
C ASP A 19 6.50 9.05 -8.13
N ASP A 20 7.35 9.57 -9.02
CA ASP A 20 8.16 10.77 -8.80
C ASP A 20 7.45 12.07 -9.23
N GLU A 21 6.29 11.96 -9.89
CA GLU A 21 5.48 13.10 -10.33
C GLU A 21 4.37 13.45 -9.32
N PRO A 22 4.36 14.67 -8.77
CA PRO A 22 3.35 15.09 -7.78
C PRO A 22 1.94 15.18 -8.36
N HIS A 23 1.80 15.40 -9.68
CA HIS A 23 0.48 15.44 -10.33
C HIS A 23 -0.20 14.08 -10.33
N ILE A 24 0.56 13.00 -10.51
CA ILE A 24 0.03 11.63 -10.50
C ILE A 24 -0.43 11.26 -9.09
N ARG A 25 0.31 11.67 -8.05
CA ARG A 25 -0.12 11.48 -6.65
C ARG A 25 -1.50 12.06 -6.38
N ILE A 26 -1.74 13.31 -6.76
CA ILE A 26 -3.02 13.99 -6.50
C ILE A 26 -4.16 13.25 -7.23
N LEU A 27 -3.91 12.78 -8.46
CA LEU A 27 -4.90 12.02 -9.21
C LEU A 27 -5.20 10.67 -8.54
N LEU A 28 -4.17 9.98 -8.05
CA LEU A 28 -4.31 8.68 -7.39
C LEU A 28 -4.97 8.80 -6.02
N GLU A 29 -4.64 9.81 -5.22
CA GLU A 29 -5.33 10.12 -3.97
C GLU A 29 -6.84 10.32 -4.21
N GLN A 30 -7.21 11.12 -5.21
CA GLN A 30 -8.62 11.33 -5.58
C GLN A 30 -9.32 10.07 -6.09
N THR A 31 -8.59 9.20 -6.81
CA THR A 31 -9.18 8.00 -7.42
C THR A 31 -9.33 6.86 -6.41
N LEU A 32 -8.47 6.83 -5.38
CA LEU A 32 -8.39 5.73 -4.41
C LEU A 32 -8.93 6.10 -3.02
N GLU A 33 -9.52 7.29 -2.86
CA GLU A 33 -10.21 7.72 -1.63
C GLU A 33 -11.24 6.68 -1.17
N GLU A 34 -12.00 6.09 -2.10
CA GLU A 34 -12.99 5.05 -1.80
C GLU A 34 -12.35 3.78 -1.21
N LEU A 35 -11.12 3.45 -1.60
CA LEU A 35 -10.40 2.29 -1.08
C LEU A 35 -9.94 2.53 0.36
N GLU A 36 -9.54 3.76 0.70
CA GLU A 36 -9.19 4.12 2.07
C GLU A 36 -10.39 3.94 3.01
N ASP A 37 -11.59 4.31 2.55
CA ASP A 37 -12.86 4.08 3.28
C ASP A 37 -13.19 2.58 3.43
N GLU A 38 -12.80 1.74 2.46
CA GLU A 38 -12.91 0.28 2.53
C GLU A 38 -11.86 -0.37 3.45
N GLY A 39 -10.96 0.43 4.03
CA GLY A 39 -9.91 -0.03 4.96
C GLY A 39 -8.62 -0.46 4.27
N VAL A 40 -8.36 0.04 3.06
CA VAL A 40 -7.08 -0.09 2.36
C VAL A 40 -6.13 1.02 2.82
N GLU A 41 -4.87 0.68 3.08
CA GLU A 41 -3.83 1.66 3.42
C GLU A 41 -3.03 2.03 2.17
N LEU A 42 -3.10 3.31 1.75
CA LEU A 42 -2.30 3.83 0.63
C LEU A 42 -0.94 4.32 1.14
N LEU A 43 0.13 3.81 0.52
CA LEU A 43 1.51 4.21 0.75
C LEU A 43 2.07 4.82 -0.51
N PHE A 44 2.79 5.93 -0.38
CA PHE A 44 3.43 6.62 -1.50
C PHE A 44 4.94 6.60 -1.36
N ALA A 45 5.64 6.29 -2.45
CA ALA A 45 7.08 6.41 -2.56
C ALA A 45 7.46 7.28 -3.76
N VAL A 46 8.52 8.07 -3.61
CA VAL A 46 8.98 9.02 -4.66
C VAL A 46 10.03 8.42 -5.60
N ASN A 47 10.47 7.18 -5.34
CA ASN A 47 11.38 6.42 -6.20
C ASN A 47 11.46 4.97 -5.70
N GLY A 48 12.08 4.11 -6.51
CA GLY A 48 12.24 2.69 -6.16
C GLY A 48 13.04 2.43 -4.88
N LYS A 49 13.98 3.31 -4.50
CA LYS A 49 14.73 3.12 -3.25
C LYS A 49 13.85 3.41 -2.02
N ASP A 50 13.11 4.51 -2.05
CA ASP A 50 12.11 4.86 -1.03
C ASP A 50 11.01 3.79 -0.94
N ALA A 51 10.62 3.22 -2.09
CA ALA A 51 9.68 2.11 -2.14
C ALA A 51 10.21 0.86 -1.43
N LEU A 52 11.46 0.48 -1.70
CA LEU A 52 12.13 -0.67 -1.05
C LEU A 52 12.34 -0.45 0.46
N GLU A 53 12.59 0.79 0.90
CA GLU A 53 12.68 1.12 2.32
C GLU A 53 11.32 1.04 3.03
N LYS A 54 10.23 1.34 2.30
CA LYS A 54 8.84 1.22 2.77
C LYS A 54 8.28 -0.19 2.64
N GLU A 55 8.92 -1.06 1.86
CA GLU A 55 8.49 -2.43 1.64
C GLU A 55 8.68 -3.27 2.92
N LYS A 56 7.57 -3.75 3.48
CA LYS A 56 7.58 -4.85 4.45
C LYS A 56 6.71 -6.03 4.05
N ASP A 57 5.57 -5.81 3.39
CA ASP A 57 4.74 -6.82 2.71
C ASP A 57 3.51 -6.13 2.04
N PRO A 58 3.67 -5.36 0.94
CA PRO A 58 2.52 -4.75 0.28
C PRO A 58 1.75 -5.79 -0.56
N ASN A 59 0.41 -5.70 -0.57
CA ASN A 59 -0.42 -6.64 -1.32
C ASN A 59 -0.47 -6.33 -2.81
N LEU A 60 -0.13 -5.10 -3.20
CA LEU A 60 -0.17 -4.62 -4.57
C LEU A 60 0.80 -3.45 -4.77
N PHE A 61 1.49 -3.46 -5.90
CA PHE A 61 2.38 -2.41 -6.36
C PHE A 61 1.83 -1.77 -7.64
N PHE A 62 1.85 -0.44 -7.69
CA PHE A 62 1.55 0.35 -8.88
C PHE A 62 2.71 1.29 -9.21
#